data_AF-A0A1J5P6I1-F1
#
_entry.id   AF-A0A1J5P6I1-F1
#
_cell.length_a   1.000
_cell.length_b   1.000
_cell.length_c   1.000
_cell.angle_alpha   90.00
_cell.angle_beta   90.00
_cell.angle_gamma   90.00
#
_symmetry.space_group_name_H-M   'P 1'
#
loop_
_entity.id
_entity.type
_entity.pdbx_description
1 polymer ?
#
loop_
_entity_poly.entity_id
_entity_poly.type
_entity_poly.pdbx_seq_one_letter_code
_entity_poly.pdbx_strand_id
1 'polypeptide(L)' 'MLLLVLRLAIILCHARQDPDASGLVLTCRPQRQRFALTVDEFWTVNYPQSAHLLRQECAAWQKTAWSFELLTRTC' A
#
# COMPACT_ATOMS: atom_id res chain seq x y z
N MET A 1 6.72 14.59 -0.11
CA MET A 1 6.91 13.24 0.47
C MET A 1 5.91 12.91 1.59
N LEU A 2 5.50 13.88 2.44
CA LEU A 2 4.53 13.66 3.54
C LEU A 2 3.13 13.15 3.12
N LEU A 3 2.71 13.41 1.87
CA LEU A 3 1.34 13.12 1.41
C LEU A 3 1.09 11.63 1.10
N LEU A 4 2.12 10.85 0.71
CA LEU A 4 1.94 9.44 0.37
C LEU A 4 1.52 8.63 1.60
N VAL A 5 2.28 8.76 2.68
CA VAL A 5 2.05 8.01 3.92
C VAL A 5 0.70 8.37 4.53
N LEU A 6 0.30 9.64 4.46
CA LEU A 6 -1.02 10.06 4.92
C LEU A 6 -2.15 9.46 4.08
N ARG A 7 -2.02 9.46 2.74
CA ARG A 7 -3.01 8.84 1.84
C ARG A 7 -3.10 7.34 2.06
N LEU A 8 -1.96 6.66 2.20
CA LEU A 8 -1.91 5.24 2.53
C LEU A 8 -2.58 4.97 3.89
N ALA A 9 -2.28 5.75 4.91
CA ALA A 9 -2.90 5.60 6.23
C ALA A 9 -4.42 5.73 6.16
N ILE A 10 -4.96 6.64 5.34
CA ILE A 10 -6.41 6.78 5.15
C ILE A 10 -7.01 5.58 4.38
N ILE A 11 -6.35 5.13 3.31
CA ILE A 11 -6.79 3.95 2.53
C ILE A 11 -6.82 2.68 3.41
N LEU A 12 -5.83 2.56 4.30
CA LEU A 12 -5.70 1.44 5.23
C LEU A 12 -6.63 1.56 6.46
N CYS A 13 -6.81 2.77 7.01
CA CYS A 13 -7.69 3.04 8.16
C CYS A 13 -9.17 3.16 7.78
N HIS A 14 -9.55 2.94 6.51
CA HIS A 14 -10.95 3.02 6.07
C HIS A 14 -11.84 1.97 6.76
N ALA A 15 -11.26 0.84 7.19
CA ALA A 15 -11.95 -0.19 7.95
C ALA A 15 -11.72 0.03 9.45
N ARG A 16 -12.63 0.74 10.12
CA ARG A 16 -12.69 0.96 11.57
C ARG A 16 -12.97 -0.35 12.36
N GLN A 17 -12.35 -1.44 11.94
CA GLN A 17 -12.53 -2.81 12.36
C GLN A 17 -11.11 -3.35 12.44
N ASP A 18 -10.60 -3.60 13.66
CA ASP A 18 -9.24 -4.08 13.94
C ASP A 18 -8.78 -5.04 12.84
N PRO A 19 -8.04 -4.57 11.82
CA PRO A 19 -7.46 -5.47 10.86
C PRO A 19 -6.34 -6.12 11.65
N ASP A 20 -6.24 -7.44 11.60
CA ASP A 20 -5.01 -8.11 11.97
C ASP A 20 -3.92 -7.57 11.03
N ALA A 21 -3.30 -6.45 11.43
CA ALA A 21 -2.37 -5.67 10.64
C ALA A 21 -0.98 -6.31 10.64
N SER A 22 -0.89 -7.55 11.13
CA SER A 22 0.34 -8.31 11.31
C SER A 22 1.07 -8.61 10.00
N GLY A 23 0.46 -8.32 8.84
CA GLY A 23 1.02 -8.57 7.51
C GLY A 23 1.42 -7.34 6.68
N LEU A 24 1.19 -6.10 7.13
CA LEU A 24 1.50 -4.91 6.32
C LEU A 24 2.90 -4.37 6.60
N VAL A 25 3.77 -4.42 5.58
CA VAL A 25 5.14 -3.89 5.67
C VAL A 25 5.35 -2.84 4.57
N LEU A 26 5.50 -1.57 4.96
CA LEU A 26 5.89 -0.51 4.05
C LEU A 26 7.41 -0.34 4.07
N THR A 27 8.04 -0.61 2.93
CA THR A 27 9.48 -0.40 2.72
C THR A 27 9.72 0.81 1.82
N CYS A 28 10.43 1.80 2.35
CA CYS A 28 10.83 2.99 1.61
C CYS A 28 12.31 2.89 1.22
N ARG A 29 12.62 2.93 -0.07
CA ARG A 29 13.99 2.92 -0.61
C ARG A 29 14.28 4.27 -1.28
N PRO A 30 14.74 5.28 -0.52
CA PRO A 30 15.00 6.62 -1.06
C PRO A 30 16.12 6.64 -2.12
N GLN A 31 17.11 5.74 -2.02
CA GLN A 31 18.20 5.62 -3.00
C GLN A 31 17.73 5.23 -4.40
N ARG A 32 16.58 4.53 -4.49
CA ARG A 32 15.96 4.11 -5.77
C ARG A 32 14.63 4.81 -6.03
N GLN A 33 14.30 5.84 -5.22
CA GLN A 33 13.01 6.55 -5.27
C GLN A 33 11.81 5.59 -5.35
N ARG A 34 11.86 4.51 -4.57
CA ARG A 34 10.90 3.41 -4.66
C ARG A 34 10.24 3.15 -3.32
N PHE A 35 8.94 2.94 -3.36
CA PHE A 35 8.11 2.54 -2.24
C PHE A 35 7.53 1.16 -2.55
N ALA A 36 7.68 0.22 -1.63
CA ALA A 36 7.12 -1.11 -1.74
C ALA A 36 6.21 -1.35 -0.52
N LEU A 37 4.93 -1.59 -0.76
CA LEU A 37 3.98 -1.98 0.26
C LEU A 37 3.72 -3.48 0.14
N THR A 38 4.20 -4.25 1.10
CA THR A 38 3.88 -5.67 1.21
C THR A 38 2.60 -5.82 2.02
N VAL A 39 1.63 -6.54 1.46
CA VAL A 39 0.36 -6.90 2.09
C VAL A 39 0.18 -8.41 2.02
N ASP A 40 -0.63 -8.95 2.91
CA ASP A 40 -1.01 -10.36 2.83
C ASP A 40 -2.03 -10.58 1.70
N GLU A 41 -2.04 -11.76 1.07
CA GLU A 41 -3.03 -12.09 0.06
C GLU A 41 -4.45 -12.10 0.66
N PHE A 42 -4.61 -12.62 1.88
CA PHE A 42 -5.88 -12.61 2.60
C PHE A 42 -6.39 -11.18 2.87
N TRP A 43 -5.49 -10.22 3.05
CA TRP A 43 -5.86 -8.82 3.22
C TRP A 43 -6.50 -8.23 1.96
N THR A 44 -5.99 -8.61 0.78
CA THR A 44 -6.53 -8.17 -0.51
C THR A 44 -7.94 -8.71 -0.73
N VAL A 45 -8.23 -9.92 -0.24
CA VAL A 45 -9.55 -10.55 -0.30
C VAL A 45 -10.53 -9.91 0.69
N ASN A 46 -10.10 -9.62 1.91
CA ASN A 46 -10.94 -8.99 2.94
C ASN A 46 -11.22 -7.51 2.67
N TYR A 47 -10.29 -6.80 2.01
CA TYR A 47 -10.39 -5.36 1.74
C TYR A 47 -10.22 -5.02 0.26
N PRO A 48 -11.13 -5.48 -0.62
CA PRO A 48 -11.00 -5.29 -2.07
C PRO A 48 -11.05 -3.81 -2.47
N GLN A 49 -11.80 -2.99 -1.73
CA GLN A 49 -11.89 -1.55 -1.98
C GLN A 49 -10.56 -0.83 -1.68
N SER A 50 -9.93 -1.12 -0.53
CA SER A 50 -8.63 -0.56 -0.20
C SER A 50 -7.54 -1.05 -1.16
N ALA A 51 -7.56 -2.33 -1.55
CA ALA A 51 -6.65 -2.86 -2.55
C ALA A 51 -6.81 -2.17 -3.92
N HIS A 52 -8.03 -1.86 -4.35
CA HIS A 52 -8.26 -1.10 -5.58
C HIS A 52 -7.67 0.30 -5.50
N LEU A 53 -7.89 1.02 -4.39
CA LEU A 53 -7.33 2.37 -4.17
C LEU A 53 -5.79 2.35 -4.18
N LEU A 54 -5.17 1.33 -3.58
CA LEU A 54 -3.70 1.16 -3.61
C LEU A 54 -3.18 0.95 -5.04
N ARG A 55 -3.89 0.18 -5.87
CA ARG A 55 -3.52 -0.03 -7.29
C ARG A 55 -3.64 1.25 -8.10
N GLN A 56 -4.68 2.05 -7.85
CA GLN A 56 -4.80 3.38 -8.45
C GLN A 56 -3.65 4.29 -8.04
N GLU A 57 -3.24 4.22 -6.77
CA GLU A 57 -2.07 4.94 -6.29
C GLU A 57 -0.80 4.47 -7.02
N CYS A 58 -0.53 3.16 -7.12
CA CYS A 58 0.60 2.65 -7.92
C CYS A 58 0.61 3.22 -9.34
N ALA A 59 -0.53 3.24 -10.02
CA ALA A 59 -0.65 3.79 -11.37
C ALA A 59 -0.42 5.32 -11.43
N ALA A 60 -0.84 6.06 -10.41
CA ALA A 60 -0.57 7.49 -10.31
C ALA A 60 0.93 7.76 -10.10
N TRP A 61 1.60 6.95 -9.29
CA TRP A 61 3.02 7.08 -8.99
C TRP A 61 3.91 6.72 -10.18
N GLN A 62 3.51 5.78 -11.05
CA GLN A 62 4.23 5.49 -12.30
C GLN A 62 4.40 6.72 -13.22
N LYS A 63 3.55 7.75 -13.09
CA LYS A 63 3.66 9.01 -13.84
C LYS A 63 4.61 10.01 -13.20
N THR A 64 5.18 9.68 -12.05
CA THR A 64 6.12 10.52 -11.28
C THR A 64 7.51 9.90 -11.28
N ALA A 65 8.52 10.64 -10.81
CA ALA A 65 9.88 10.12 -10.67
C ALA A 65 10.02 8.98 -9.64
N TRP A 66 8.98 8.70 -8.85
CA TRP A 66 8.99 7.72 -7.78
C TRP A 66 8.10 6.54 -8.13
N SER A 67 8.58 5.33 -7.88
CA SER A 67 7.82 4.10 -8.15
C SER A 67 7.13 3.60 -6.87
N PHE A 68 5.84 3.29 -6.94
CA PHE A 68 5.12 2.61 -5.87
C PHE A 68 4.65 1.24 -6.35
N GLU A 69 4.95 0.20 -5.58
CA GLU A 69 4.59 -1.19 -5.88
C GLU A 69 3.86 -1.82 -4.69
N LEU A 70 2.81 -2.57 -5.00
CA LEU A 70 2.09 -3.42 -4.06
C LEU A 70 2.61 -4.85 -4.24
N LEU A 71 3.17 -5.43 -3.18
CA LEU A 71 3.64 -6.81 -3.14
C LEU A 71 2.67 -7.64 -2.30
N THR A 72 2.21 -8.77 -2.82
CA THR A 72 1.44 -9.73 -2.03
C THR A 72 2.38 -10.79 -1.47
N ARG A 73 2.29 -11.04 -0.17
CA ARG A 73 3.03 -12.11 0.49
C ARG A 73 2.13 -13.34 0.54
N THR A 74 2.41 -14.31 -0.31
CA THR A 74 1.83 -15.65 -0.25
C THR A 74 2.56 -16.42 0.86
N CYS A 75 1.84 -16.85 1.89
CA CYS A 75 2.38 -17.80 2.88
C CYS A 75 2.55 -19.19 2.25
#